data_AF-A0A0F9KD28-F1
#
_entry.id   AF-A0A0F9KD28-F1
#
_cell.length_a   1.000
_cell.length_b   1.000
_cell.length_c   1.000
_cell.angle_alpha   90.00
_cell.angle_beta   90.00
_cell.angle_gamma   90.00
#
_symmetry.space_group_name_H-M   'P 1'
#
loop_
_entity.id
_entity.type
_entity.pdbx_description
1 polymer ?
#
loop_
_entity_poly.entity_id
_entity_poly.type
_entity_poly.pdbx_seq_one_letter_code
_entity_poly.pdbx_strand_id
1 'polypeptide(L)' 'MKKPDNPPAFPFEVTELGGNAGMTLLDYFAGKAMQGLMGIDTTYDNLAKYSYRAAQAMLKERAKHL' A
#
# COMPACT_ATOMS: atom_id res chain seq x y z
N MET A 1 -13.59 13.71 4.88
CA MET A 1 -13.40 12.33 4.38
C MET A 1 -12.73 11.51 5.49
N LYS A 2 -13.26 10.34 5.85
CA LYS A 2 -12.54 9.41 6.75
C LYS A 2 -11.23 9.00 6.05
N LYS A 3 -10.12 9.01 6.79
CA LYS A 3 -8.84 8.49 6.30
C LYS A 3 -9.05 7.01 5.92
N PRO A 4 -8.61 6.54 4.74
CA PRO A 4 -8.70 5.14 4.39
C PRO A 4 -7.94 4.31 5.44
N ASP A 5 -8.57 3.24 5.92
CA ASP A 5 -7.94 2.29 6.81
C ASP A 5 -6.71 1.67 6.12
N ASN A 6 -5.58 1.58 6.83
CA ASN A 6 -4.31 1.06 6.32
C ASN A 6 -3.83 -0.11 7.20
N PRO A 7 -4.52 -1.26 7.15
CA PRO A 7 -4.19 -2.42 7.97
C PRO A 7 -2.89 -3.08 7.46
N PRO A 8 -2.37 -4.08 8.19
CA PRO A 8 -1.34 -4.98 7.67
C PRO A 8 -1.74 -5.58 6.31
N ALA A 9 -0.76 -5.75 5.42
CA ALA A 9 -0.98 -6.32 4.08
C ALA A 9 -1.37 -7.80 4.12
N PHE A 10 -0.90 -8.52 5.13
CA PHE A 10 -1.14 -9.95 5.33
C PHE A 10 -1.61 -10.19 6.77
N PRO A 11 -2.38 -11.25 7.02
CA PRO A 11 -2.69 -11.68 8.38
C PRO A 11 -1.41 -11.90 9.18
N PHE A 12 -1.40 -11.45 10.43
CA PHE A 12 -0.33 -11.76 11.37
C PHE A 12 -0.93 -12.04 12.74
N GLU A 13 -0.33 -13.00 13.46
CA GLU A 13 -0.70 -13.25 14.85
C GLU A 13 0.02 -12.25 15.76
N VAL A 14 -0.74 -11.52 16.55
CA VAL A 14 -0.18 -10.65 17.59
C VAL A 14 0.23 -11.55 18.74
N THR A 15 1.53 -11.80 18.89
CA THR A 15 2.06 -12.51 20.07
C THR A 15 2.16 -11.54 21.25
N GLU A 16 2.17 -12.08 22.48
CA GLU A 16 2.32 -11.30 23.72
C GLU A 16 3.62 -10.46 23.76
N LEU A 17 4.60 -10.81 22.92
CA LEU A 17 5.88 -10.11 22.78
C LEU A 17 5.84 -8.93 21.79
N GLY A 18 4.69 -8.64 21.19
CA GLY A 18 4.53 -7.59 20.19
C GLY A 18 5.19 -7.97 18.87
N GLY A 19 4.41 -8.59 17.99
CA GLY A 19 4.86 -8.84 16.61
C GLY A 19 5.14 -7.53 15.88
N ASN A 20 6.27 -7.44 15.16
CA ASN A 20 6.50 -6.33 14.23
C ASN A 20 5.37 -6.32 13.20
N ALA A 21 4.67 -5.19 13.05
CA ALA A 21 3.44 -5.07 12.24
C ALA A 21 3.62 -5.27 10.72
N GLY A 22 4.81 -5.70 10.27
CA GLY A 22 5.09 -6.02 8.88
C GLY A 22 4.85 -4.86 7.91
N MET A 23 4.57 -5.20 6.64
CA MET A 23 4.16 -4.22 5.63
C MET A 23 2.69 -3.83 5.81
N THR A 24 2.37 -2.55 5.60
CA THR A 24 0.96 -2.13 5.51
C THR A 24 0.36 -2.44 4.15
N LEU A 25 -0.97 -2.44 4.05
CA LEU A 25 -1.68 -2.66 2.80
C LEU A 25 -1.35 -1.57 1.76
N LEU A 26 -1.08 -0.33 2.21
CA LEU A 26 -0.55 0.74 1.36
C LEU A 26 0.80 0.35 0.74
N ASP A 27 1.73 -0.14 1.56
CA ASP A 27 3.09 -0.49 1.10
C ASP A 27 3.03 -1.65 0.10
N TYR A 28 2.16 -2.63 0.36
CA TYR A 28 1.94 -3.75 -0.56
C TYR A 28 1.40 -3.30 -1.91
N PHE A 29 0.35 -2.48 -1.93
CA PHE A 29 -0.20 -1.95 -3.19
C PHE A 29 0.80 -1.04 -3.91
N ALA A 30 1.60 -0.25 -3.18
CA ALA A 30 2.64 0.57 -3.78
C ALA A 30 3.71 -0.30 -4.45
N GLY A 31 4.17 -1.37 -3.79
CA GLY A 31 5.12 -2.32 -4.38
C GLY A 31 4.57 -2.99 -5.65
N LYS A 32 3.28 -3.38 -5.65
CA LYS A 32 2.61 -3.94 -6.84
C LYS A 32 2.48 -2.93 -7.97
N ALA A 33 2.12 -1.68 -7.66
CA ALA A 33 2.04 -0.63 -8.66
C ALA A 33 3.42 -0.32 -9.26
N MET A 34 4.45 -0.28 -8.43
CA MET A 34 5.83 -0.06 -8.87
C MET A 34 6.25 -1.11 -9.91
N GLN A 35 5.98 -2.39 -9.67
CA GLN A 35 6.28 -3.48 -10.62
C GLN A 35 5.68 -3.23 -12.01
N GLY A 36 4.42 -2.79 -12.08
CA GLY A 36 3.76 -2.45 -13.35
C GLY A 36 4.28 -1.17 -13.99
N LEU A 37 4.79 -0.23 -13.18
CA LEU A 37 5.32 1.06 -13.62
C LEU A 37 6.82 1.03 -13.95
N MET A 38 7.55 -0.07 -13.73
CA MET A 38 8.99 -0.11 -14.06
C MET A 38 9.29 0.11 -15.56
N GLY A 39 8.30 -0.06 -16.43
CA GLY A 39 8.44 0.16 -17.88
C GLY A 39 8.21 1.61 -18.34
N ILE A 40 7.87 2.55 -17.46
CA ILE A 40 7.68 3.96 -17.85
C ILE A 40 9.00 4.74 -17.75
N ASP A 41 9.27 5.57 -18.75
CA ASP A 41 10.42 6.48 -18.74
C ASP A 41 10.17 7.63 -17.76
N THR A 42 10.70 7.48 -16.55
CA THR A 42 10.54 8.46 -15.46
C THR A 42 11.67 8.31 -14.43
N THR A 43 11.81 9.30 -13.55
CA THR A 43 12.71 9.22 -12.40
C THR A 43 12.19 8.28 -11.31
N TYR A 44 13.08 7.76 -10.47
CA TYR A 44 12.71 6.92 -9.32
C TYR A 44 11.77 7.65 -8.35
N ASP A 45 11.96 8.95 -8.13
CA ASP A 45 11.07 9.75 -7.28
C ASP A 45 9.63 9.78 -7.83
N ASN A 46 9.49 9.95 -9.15
CA ASN A 46 8.19 9.92 -9.80
C ASN A 46 7.59 8.50 -9.79
N LEU A 47 8.41 7.47 -10.01
CA LEU A 47 7.98 6.08 -9.92
C LEU A 47 7.39 5.77 -8.54
N ALA A 48 8.09 6.16 -7.46
CA ALA A 48 7.60 6.02 -6.09
C ALA A 48 6.29 6.80 -5.87
N LYS A 49 6.25 8.07 -6.30
CA LYS A 49 5.06 8.93 -6.21
C LYS A 49 3.85 8.34 -6.91
N TYR A 50 4.01 7.83 -8.13
CA TYR A 50 2.91 7.21 -8.89
C TYR A 50 2.45 5.91 -8.25
N SER A 51 3.38 5.11 -7.74
CA SER A 51 3.08 3.87 -7.04
C SER A 51 2.22 4.12 -5.79
N TYR A 52 2.59 5.10 -4.96
CA TYR A 52 1.80 5.47 -3.78
C TYR A 52 0.45 6.09 -4.14
N ARG A 53 0.34 6.84 -5.25
CA ARG A 53 -0.95 7.35 -5.74
C ARG A 53 -1.88 6.21 -6.16
N ALA A 54 -1.37 5.22 -6.89
CA ALA A 54 -2.13 4.04 -7.25
C ALA A 54 -2.59 3.28 -6.00
N ALA A 55 -1.69 3.07 -5.03
CA ALA A 55 -2.00 2.43 -3.76
C ALA A 55 -3.10 3.15 -2.96
N GLN A 56 -3.04 4.48 -2.87
CA GLN A 56 -4.07 5.30 -2.22
C GLN A 56 -5.43 5.19 -2.92
N ALA A 57 -5.45 5.12 -4.26
CA ALA A 57 -6.69 4.93 -5.01
C ALA A 57 -7.33 3.59 -4.68
N MET A 58 -6.54 2.51 -4.58
CA MET A 58 -7.02 1.19 -4.19
C MET A 58 -7.60 1.17 -2.77
N LEU A 59 -6.93 1.79 -1.79
CA LEU A 59 -7.47 1.89 -0.42
C LEU A 59 -8.78 2.67 -0.36
N LYS A 60 -8.89 3.76 -1.11
CA LYS A 60 -10.13 4.54 -1.21
C LYS A 60 -11.25 3.72 -1.83
N GLU A 61 -10.95 2.93 -2.86
CA GLU A 61 -11.94 2.05 -3.48
C GLU A 61 -12.42 0.97 -2.52
N ARG A 62 -11.49 0.27 -1.85
CA ARG A 62 -11.82 -0.72 -0.81
C ARG A 62 -12.75 -0.15 0.26
N ALA A 63 -12.47 1.07 0.73
CA ALA A 63 -13.27 1.72 1.77
C ALA A 63 -14.73 2.05 1.37
N LYS A 64 -15.09 1.97 0.08
CA LYS A 64 -16.48 2.10 -0.37
C LYS A 64 -17.29 0.82 -0.19
N HIS A 65 -16.61 -0.32 -0.05
CA HIS A 65 -17.19 -1.66 0.03
C HIS A 65 -17.15 -2.24 1.46
N LEU A 66 -16.82 -1.42 2.46
CA LEU A 66 -16.76 -1.76 3.89
C LEU A 66 -17.80 -0.93 4.66
#